data_AF-A0A7Y0R1A5-F1
#
_entry.id   AF-A0A7Y0R1A5-F1
#
_cell.length_a   1.000
_cell.length_b   1.000
_cell.length_c   1.000
_cell.angle_alpha   90.00
_cell.angle_beta   90.00
_cell.angle_gamma   90.00
#
_symmetry.space_group_name_H-M   'P 1'
#
loop_
_entity.id
_entity.type
_entity.pdbx_description
1 polymer ?
#
loop_
_entity_poly.entity_id
_entity_poly.type
_entity_poly.pdbx_seq_one_letter_code
_entity_poly.pdbx_strand_id
1 'polypeptide(L)' 'RTVILAQESVGTGELVDLLTNEKIAPSNGQYQLPMSPLQGRFFAVTP' A
#
# COMPACT_ATOMS: atom_id res chain seq x y z
N ARG A 1 -3.12 -13.44 -1.02
CA ARG A 1 -2.65 -13.02 -2.36
C ARG A 1 -1.92 -11.70 -2.19
N THR A 2 -0.87 -11.42 -2.95
CA THR A 2 -0.20 -10.13 -2.89
C THR A 2 -0.70 -9.24 -4.01
N VAL A 3 -1.24 -8.08 -3.66
CA VAL A 3 -1.52 -7.02 -4.63
C VAL A 3 -0.27 -6.16 -4.73
N ILE A 4 0.15 -5.85 -5.94
CA ILE A 4 1.33 -5.03 -6.21
C ILE A 4 0.85 -3.71 -6.81
N LEU A 5 1.23 -2.61 -6.19
CA LEU A 5 0.97 -1.26 -6.72
C LEU A 5 2.30 -0.60 -7.08
N ALA A 6 2.35 0.02 -8.24
CA ALA A 6 3.52 0.77 -8.69
C ALA A 6 3.53 2.16 -8.03
N GLN A 7 4.68 2.56 -7.47
CA GLN A 7 4.81 3.81 -6.72
C GLN A 7 4.48 5.03 -7.57
N GLU A 8 4.88 5.02 -8.84
CA GLU A 8 4.60 6.06 -9.82
C GLU A 8 3.11 6.26 -10.10
N SER A 9 2.28 5.24 -9.84
CA SER A 9 0.82 5.31 -10.08
C SER A 9 0.03 5.80 -8.86
N VAL A 10 0.62 5.76 -7.66
CA VAL A 10 -0.07 6.08 -6.40
C VAL A 10 0.43 7.39 -5.79
N GLY A 11 1.73 7.65 -5.91
CA GLY A 11 2.39 8.79 -5.29
C GLY A 11 3.67 8.39 -4.54
N THR A 12 4.52 9.38 -4.29
CA THR A 12 5.77 9.19 -3.54
C THR A 12 5.50 9.27 -2.03
N GLY A 13 5.97 8.29 -1.26
CA GLY A 13 5.86 8.30 0.19
C GLY A 13 5.62 6.91 0.79
N GLU A 14 5.14 6.87 2.03
CA GLU A 14 4.60 5.67 2.67
C GLU A 14 3.09 5.54 2.39
N LEU A 15 2.59 4.31 2.32
CA LEU A 15 1.15 4.04 2.43
C LEU A 15 0.80 3.76 3.88
N VAL A 16 -0.20 4.44 4.40
CA VAL A 16 -0.74 4.21 5.75
C VAL A 16 -2.12 3.60 5.64
N ASP A 17 -2.29 2.37 6.12
CA ASP A 17 -3.59 1.71 6.17
C ASP A 17 -4.52 2.45 7.13
N LEU A 18 -5.68 2.87 6.63
CA LEU A 18 -6.63 3.68 7.41
C LEU A 18 -7.43 2.89 8.46
N LEU A 19 -7.44 1.56 8.36
CA LEU A 19 -8.09 0.69 9.32
C LEU A 19 -7.11 0.24 10.42
N THR A 20 -5.86 -0.07 10.07
CA THR A 20 -4.88 -0.65 11.01
C THR A 20 -3.77 0.31 11.44
N ASN A 21 -3.63 1.46 10.78
CA ASN A 21 -2.47 2.35 10.89
C ASN A 21 -1.13 1.68 10.56
N GLU A 22 -1.15 0.55 9.85
CA GLU A 22 0.07 -0.09 9.34
C GLU A 22 0.72 0.81 8.29
N LYS A 23 2.03 1.00 8.41
CA LYS A 23 2.83 1.74 7.44
C LYS A 23 3.53 0.79 6.48
N ILE A 24 3.45 1.10 5.20
CA ILE A 24 3.98 0.27 4.13
C ILE A 24 4.87 1.16 3.27
N ALA A 25 6.18 0.92 3.37
CA ALA A 25 7.17 1.58 2.54
C ALA A 25 7.27 0.91 1.16
N PRO A 26 7.55 1.66 0.09
CA PRO A 26 7.80 1.08 -1.21
C PRO A 26 9.15 0.35 -1.21
N SER A 27 9.22 -0.77 -1.93
CA SER A 27 10.45 -1.52 -2.18
C SER A 27 10.65 -1.64 -3.68
N ASN A 28 11.78 -1.14 -4.19
CA ASN A 28 12.09 -1.10 -5.62
C ASN A 28 10.96 -0.46 -6.47
N GLY A 29 10.39 0.64 -5.98
CA GLY A 29 9.30 1.37 -6.66
C GLY A 29 7.94 0.68 -6.60
N GLN A 30 7.76 -0.32 -5.74
CA GLN A 30 6.49 -1.05 -5.63
C GLN A 30 6.04 -1.22 -4.17
N TYR A 31 4.74 -1.15 -3.95
CA TYR A 31 4.11 -1.53 -2.69
C TYR A 31 3.58 -2.95 -2.80
N GLN A 32 3.98 -3.81 -1.86
CA GLN A 32 3.49 -5.19 -1.76
C GLN A 32 2.46 -5.27 -0.65
N LEU A 33 1.21 -5.50 -1.03
CA LEU A 33 0.06 -5.51 -0.12
C LEU A 33 -0.44 -6.94 0.04
N PRO A 34 -0.11 -7.64 1.15
CA PRO A 34 -0.71 -8.93 1.44
C PRO A 34 -2.20 -8.73 1.73
N MET A 35 -3.03 -9.43 0.98
CA MET A 35 -4.49 -9.35 1.06
C MET A 35 -5.15 -10.72 1.09
N SER A 36 -6.14 -10.84 1.96
CA SER A 36 -7.05 -11.99 2.01
C SER A 36 -8.03 -11.96 0.82
N PRO A 37 -8.62 -13.10 0.42
CA PRO A 37 -9.67 -13.11 -0.59
C PRO A 37 -10.81 -12.15 -0.24
N LEU A 38 -11.31 -11.40 -1.23
CA LEU A 38 -12.39 -10.40 -1.09
C LEU A 38 -12.11 -9.24 -0.13
N GLN A 39 -10.87 -9.10 0.36
CA GLN A 39 -10.51 -7.97 1.20
C GLN A 39 -10.42 -6.68 0.35
N GLY A 40 -10.93 -5.58 0.87
CA GLY A 40 -10.63 -4.22 0.42
C GLY A 40 -9.89 -3.46 1.53
N ARG A 41 -8.90 -2.66 1.17
CA ARG A 41 -8.14 -1.81 2.11
C ARG A 41 -8.09 -0.38 1.55
N PHE A 42 -8.11 0.61 2.42
CA PHE A 42 -7.98 2.02 2.06
C PHE A 42 -6.70 2.56 2.69
N PHE A 43 -5.96 3.36 1.92
CA PHE A 43 -4.66 3.88 2.35
C PHE A 43 -4.62 5.40 2.18
N ALA A 44 -3.98 6.09 3.12
CA ALA A 44 -3.47 7.44 2.90
C ALA A 44 -2.05 7.37 2.34
N VAL A 45 -1.71 8.29 1.43
CA VAL A 45 -0.34 8.49 0.95
C VAL A 45 0.28 9.59 1.78
N THR A 46 1.34 9.29 2.51
CA THR A 46 2.07 10.26 3.31
C THR A 46 3.46 10.49 2.71
N PRO A 47 3.85 11.74 2.38
CA PRO A 47 5.15 12.06 1.80
C PRO A 47 6.34 11.51 2.60
#